data_AF-A0A523S2I4-F1
#
_entry.id   AF-A0A523S2I4-F1
#
_cell.length_a   1.000
_cell.length_b   1.000
_cell.length_c   1.000
_cell.angle_alpha   90.00
_cell.angle_beta   90.00
_cell.angle_gamma   90.00
#
_symmetry.space_group_name_H-M   'P 1'
#
loop_
_entity.id
_entity.type
_entity.pdbx_description
1 polymer ?
#
loop_
_entity_poly.entity_id
_entity_poly.type
_entity_poly.pdbx_seq_one_letter_code
_entity_poly.pdbx_strand_id
1 'polypeptide(L)'
;HPGKAAQNGISAVELVSQGFTGPTQILEAKDGGFCKAVSDDFNLERIIYGLGENFEILKTSIKPYSCCGSIHSAIDGMLQLRERHHIKTESIEEVTIGTSSVVKLQCGWDYKPRSILQAQMSLQYCIAAALLEGQVFIDQFTEERIAAEDVLKLAKKVKVKVDEEIDRVYPNKFSNKVEVLLKDGTTYSIYVEHPKGSPDNPLSLKEVEEKFKRLTEEIISDKARGKIFELIDKLEKIESLRSLINLISS
;
A
#
# COMPACT_ATOMS: atom_id res chain seq x y z
N HIS A 1 -2.00 3.24 -14.72
CA HIS A 1 -1.49 1.86 -14.63
C HIS A 1 0.01 1.85 -14.86
N PRO A 2 0.84 1.45 -13.89
CA PRO A 2 2.31 1.60 -13.95
C PRO A 2 2.98 0.80 -15.08
N GLY A 3 2.51 -0.43 -15.35
CA GLY A 3 3.09 -1.25 -16.43
C GLY A 3 2.98 -0.62 -17.81
N LYS A 4 1.89 0.13 -18.08
CA LYS A 4 1.71 0.81 -19.37
C LYS A 4 2.63 2.03 -19.49
N ALA A 5 2.86 2.75 -18.38
CA ALA A 5 3.80 3.86 -18.34
C ALA A 5 5.23 3.38 -18.64
N ALA A 6 5.66 2.27 -18.03
CA ALA A 6 6.97 1.68 -18.30
C ALA A 6 7.12 1.24 -19.78
N GLN A 7 6.12 0.55 -20.32
CA GLN A 7 6.10 0.15 -21.73
C GLN A 7 6.24 1.36 -22.66
N ASN A 8 5.44 2.41 -22.45
CA ASN A 8 5.48 3.61 -23.28
C ASN A 8 6.85 4.31 -23.23
N GLY A 9 7.50 4.32 -22.06
CA GLY A 9 8.86 4.85 -21.91
C GLY A 9 9.89 4.11 -22.77
N ILE A 10 9.86 2.77 -22.74
CA ILE A 10 10.74 1.94 -23.58
C ILE A 10 10.46 2.19 -25.07
N SER A 11 9.19 2.17 -25.48
CA SER A 11 8.82 2.42 -26.88
C SER A 11 9.25 3.81 -27.36
N ALA A 12 9.19 4.83 -26.50
CA ALA A 12 9.67 6.18 -26.85
C ALA A 12 11.19 6.18 -27.11
N VAL A 13 11.97 5.48 -26.28
CA VAL A 13 13.42 5.34 -26.49
C VAL A 13 13.73 4.62 -27.80
N GLU A 14 12.99 3.54 -28.12
CA GLU A 14 13.15 2.80 -29.37
C GLU A 14 12.85 3.67 -30.60
N LEU A 15 11.80 4.49 -30.56
CA LEU A 15 11.47 5.41 -31.65
C LEU A 15 12.57 6.45 -31.86
N VAL A 16 13.06 7.06 -30.77
CA VAL A 16 14.17 8.03 -30.85
C VAL A 16 15.44 7.36 -31.40
N SER A 17 15.73 6.11 -31.03
CA SER A 17 16.88 5.36 -31.56
C SER A 17 16.81 5.13 -33.07
N GLN A 18 15.61 5.19 -33.65
CA GLN A 18 15.35 5.09 -35.09
C GLN A 18 15.25 6.46 -35.79
N GLY A 19 15.57 7.55 -35.09
CA GLY A 19 15.62 8.91 -35.64
C GLY A 19 14.30 9.68 -35.58
N PHE A 20 13.28 9.18 -34.89
CA PHE A 20 12.07 9.96 -34.64
C PHE A 20 12.40 11.16 -33.74
N THR A 21 11.81 12.31 -34.05
CA THR A 21 11.90 13.54 -33.25
C THR A 21 10.53 13.96 -32.74
N GLY A 22 10.49 14.93 -31.82
CA GLY A 22 9.24 15.42 -31.24
C GLY A 22 9.33 16.87 -30.77
N PRO A 23 8.22 17.46 -30.31
CA PRO A 23 8.16 18.83 -29.84
C PRO A 23 9.09 19.06 -28.63
N THR A 24 9.85 20.16 -28.64
CA THR A 24 10.84 20.47 -27.59
C THR A 24 10.24 21.17 -26.36
N GLN A 25 8.97 21.55 -26.41
CA GLN A 25 8.23 22.27 -25.35
C GLN A 25 6.94 21.53 -24.97
N ILE A 26 6.95 20.19 -25.06
CA ILE A 26 5.74 19.36 -24.93
C ILE A 26 5.03 19.52 -23.59
N LEU A 27 5.73 19.95 -22.53
CA LEU A 27 5.13 20.13 -21.21
C LEU A 27 4.40 21.48 -21.10
N GLU A 28 5.03 22.55 -21.59
CA GLU A 28 4.69 23.94 -21.32
C GLU A 28 4.07 24.71 -22.49
N ALA A 29 4.01 24.12 -23.68
CA ALA A 29 3.52 24.79 -24.89
C ALA A 29 2.14 25.44 -24.66
N LYS A 30 2.04 26.74 -24.98
CA LYS A 30 0.85 27.56 -24.68
C LYS A 30 -0.41 27.11 -25.43
N ASP A 31 -0.23 26.46 -26.57
CA ASP A 31 -1.27 26.02 -27.51
C ASP A 31 -1.71 24.57 -27.29
N GLY A 32 -1.29 23.90 -26.21
CA GLY A 32 -1.77 22.55 -25.89
C GLY A 32 -0.75 21.62 -25.25
N GLY A 33 0.28 22.16 -24.59
CA GLY A 33 1.25 21.38 -23.83
C GLY A 33 0.59 20.55 -22.73
N PHE A 34 1.27 19.47 -22.33
CA PHE A 34 0.76 18.47 -21.40
C PHE A 34 0.15 19.09 -20.14
N CYS A 35 0.84 20.02 -19.49
CA CYS A 35 0.39 20.62 -18.24
C CYS A 35 -0.98 21.31 -18.39
N LYS A 36 -1.15 22.10 -19.45
CA LYS A 36 -2.40 22.81 -19.75
C LYS A 36 -3.52 21.87 -20.20
N ALA A 37 -3.16 20.73 -20.80
CA ALA A 37 -4.13 19.74 -21.26
C ALA A 37 -4.73 18.90 -20.11
N VAL A 38 -4.00 18.73 -19.00
CA VAL A 38 -4.39 17.81 -17.90
C VAL A 38 -4.65 18.52 -16.57
N SER A 39 -4.40 19.82 -16.47
CA SER A 39 -4.58 20.57 -15.24
C SER A 39 -4.92 22.04 -15.50
N ASP A 40 -5.78 22.59 -14.64
CA ASP A 40 -6.12 24.01 -14.61
C ASP A 40 -5.01 24.87 -13.97
N ASP A 41 -4.17 24.27 -13.11
CA ASP A 41 -3.06 24.93 -12.43
C ASP A 41 -1.83 24.02 -12.37
N PHE A 42 -0.66 24.56 -12.69
CA PHE A 42 0.60 23.82 -12.68
C PHE A 42 1.78 24.72 -12.40
N ASN A 43 2.79 24.16 -11.73
CA ASN A 43 4.04 24.85 -11.46
C ASN A 43 5.21 24.06 -12.08
N LEU A 44 5.77 24.59 -13.18
CA LEU A 44 6.89 23.98 -13.88
C LEU A 44 8.19 23.94 -13.06
N GLU A 45 8.37 24.88 -12.12
CA GLU A 45 9.57 24.91 -11.26
C GLU A 45 9.65 23.66 -10.39
N ARG A 46 8.50 23.05 -10.04
CA ARG A 46 8.47 21.80 -9.27
C ARG A 46 9.10 20.62 -9.99
N ILE A 47 9.20 20.65 -11.32
CA ILE A 47 9.79 19.56 -12.12
C ILE A 47 11.30 19.43 -11.84
N ILE A 48 11.98 20.57 -11.67
CA ILE A 48 13.43 20.65 -11.47
C ILE A 48 13.82 20.97 -10.03
N TYR A 49 12.83 21.23 -9.16
CA TYR A 49 13.08 21.62 -7.78
C TYR A 49 13.86 20.54 -7.01
N GLY A 50 15.07 20.90 -6.57
CA GLY A 50 15.97 20.02 -5.83
C GLY A 50 16.48 18.82 -6.65
N LEU A 51 16.48 18.90 -7.98
CA LEU A 51 17.04 17.84 -8.83
C LEU A 51 18.54 17.65 -8.52
N GLY A 52 18.94 16.41 -8.22
CA GLY A 52 20.31 16.07 -7.81
C GLY A 52 20.57 16.15 -6.31
N GLU A 53 19.66 16.76 -5.53
CA GLU A 53 19.74 16.87 -4.07
C GLU A 53 18.65 16.03 -3.37
N ASN A 54 17.42 16.10 -3.89
CA ASN A 54 16.27 15.40 -3.36
C ASN A 54 15.97 14.13 -4.17
N PHE A 55 15.96 12.98 -3.48
CA PHE A 55 15.68 11.68 -4.09
C PHE A 55 14.31 11.15 -3.63
N GLU A 56 13.28 11.33 -4.46
CA GLU A 56 11.90 10.93 -4.15
C GLU A 56 11.73 9.42 -3.87
N ILE A 57 12.64 8.58 -4.38
CA ILE A 57 12.64 7.14 -4.10
C ILE A 57 12.74 6.83 -2.59
N LEU A 58 13.44 7.69 -1.83
CA LEU A 58 13.59 7.55 -0.38
C LEU A 58 12.32 7.88 0.40
N LYS A 59 11.33 8.50 -0.25
CA LYS A 59 10.03 8.86 0.33
C LYS A 59 8.93 7.86 -0.03
N THR A 60 9.30 6.71 -0.62
CA THR A 60 8.36 5.66 -0.99
C THR A 60 8.10 4.70 0.15
N SER A 61 6.92 4.06 0.14
CA SER A 61 6.52 3.09 1.16
C SER A 61 6.64 1.66 0.66
N ILE A 62 7.04 0.74 1.54
CA ILE A 62 6.96 -0.70 1.30
C ILE A 62 5.78 -1.27 2.08
N LYS A 63 4.72 -1.64 1.37
CA LYS A 63 3.47 -2.16 1.95
C LYS A 63 3.66 -3.48 2.70
N PRO A 64 3.40 -3.59 4.02
CA PRO A 64 3.36 -4.88 4.71
C PRO A 64 2.09 -5.67 4.37
N TYR A 65 0.98 -4.98 4.10
CA TYR A 65 -0.32 -5.58 3.82
C TYR A 65 -0.68 -5.54 2.33
N SER A 66 -1.41 -6.55 1.88
CA SER A 66 -1.79 -6.73 0.46
C SER A 66 -3.04 -5.94 0.05
N CYS A 67 -3.17 -4.70 0.52
CA CYS A 67 -4.36 -3.85 0.35
C CYS A 67 -4.02 -2.37 0.06
N CYS A 68 -5.04 -1.51 0.03
CA CYS A 68 -4.88 -0.07 -0.11
C CYS A 68 -3.96 0.50 0.99
N GLY A 69 -3.00 1.35 0.62
CA GLY A 69 -2.00 1.86 1.57
C GLY A 69 -2.57 2.83 2.61
N SER A 70 -3.63 3.55 2.27
CA SER A 70 -4.25 4.55 3.14
C SER A 70 -4.99 3.97 4.34
N ILE A 71 -5.19 2.65 4.37
CA ILE A 71 -5.87 1.94 5.47
C ILE A 71 -4.88 1.14 6.35
N HIS A 72 -3.58 1.19 6.07
CA HIS A 72 -2.57 0.38 6.76
C HIS A 72 -2.48 0.69 8.25
N SER A 73 -2.57 1.97 8.64
CA SER A 73 -2.52 2.36 10.06
C SER A 73 -3.75 1.87 10.85
N ALA A 74 -4.89 1.65 10.21
CA ALA A 74 -6.04 1.00 10.83
C ALA A 74 -5.77 -0.50 11.08
N ILE A 75 -5.11 -1.18 10.13
CA ILE A 75 -4.71 -2.58 10.29
C ILE A 75 -3.66 -2.70 11.39
N ASP A 76 -2.65 -1.82 11.41
CA ASP A 76 -1.63 -1.76 12.46
C ASP A 76 -2.27 -1.63 13.85
N GLY A 77 -3.20 -0.68 14.00
CA GLY A 77 -3.90 -0.44 15.26
C GLY A 77 -4.73 -1.65 15.67
N MET A 78 -5.43 -2.29 14.74
CA MET A 78 -6.24 -3.46 15.02
C MET A 78 -5.39 -4.65 15.47
N LEU A 79 -4.28 -4.94 14.77
CA LEU A 79 -3.36 -6.02 15.16
C LEU A 79 -2.74 -5.78 16.54
N GLN A 80 -2.35 -4.54 16.84
CA GLN A 80 -1.83 -4.16 18.16
C GLN A 80 -2.86 -4.36 19.28
N LEU A 81 -4.11 -3.92 19.08
CA LEU A 81 -5.16 -4.10 20.08
C LEU A 81 -5.51 -5.58 20.27
N ARG A 82 -5.59 -6.36 19.19
CA ARG A 82 -5.84 -7.80 19.23
C ARG A 82 -4.78 -8.52 20.04
N GLU A 83 -3.50 -8.23 19.79
CA GLU A 83 -2.38 -8.85 20.49
C GLU A 83 -2.34 -8.43 21.97
N ARG A 84 -2.39 -7.13 22.24
CA ARG A 84 -2.24 -6.58 23.59
C ARG A 84 -3.35 -6.99 24.56
N HIS A 85 -4.58 -7.14 24.06
CA HIS A 85 -5.75 -7.41 24.89
C HIS A 85 -6.33 -8.81 24.65
N HIS A 86 -5.69 -9.64 23.83
CA HIS A 86 -6.15 -10.98 23.46
C HIS A 86 -7.63 -10.99 23.03
N ILE A 87 -8.01 -9.99 22.22
CA ILE A 87 -9.41 -9.78 21.82
C ILE A 87 -9.89 -10.97 21.01
N LYS A 88 -10.97 -11.61 21.47
CA LYS A 88 -11.63 -12.70 20.74
C LYS A 88 -12.74 -12.14 19.86
N THR A 89 -12.88 -12.66 18.64
CA THR A 89 -13.81 -12.09 17.65
C THR A 89 -15.28 -12.25 18.09
N GLU A 90 -15.60 -13.27 18.89
CA GLU A 90 -16.92 -13.51 19.46
C GLU A 90 -17.32 -12.51 20.54
N SER A 91 -16.36 -11.88 21.22
CA SER A 91 -16.62 -10.88 22.28
C SER A 91 -16.78 -9.47 21.75
N ILE A 92 -16.48 -9.23 20.47
CA ILE A 92 -16.62 -7.91 19.83
C ILE A 92 -18.09 -7.60 19.61
N GLU A 93 -18.51 -6.42 20.06
CA GLU A 93 -19.80 -5.81 19.73
C GLU A 93 -19.66 -4.95 18.47
N GLU A 94 -18.73 -3.99 18.47
CA GLU A 94 -18.49 -3.05 17.36
C GLU A 94 -17.00 -2.69 17.25
N VAL A 95 -16.54 -2.40 16.03
CA VAL A 95 -15.24 -1.78 15.78
C VAL A 95 -15.47 -0.47 15.03
N THR A 96 -14.98 0.65 15.55
CA THR A 96 -15.07 1.95 14.89
C THR A 96 -13.70 2.39 14.40
N ILE A 97 -13.62 2.76 13.12
CA ILE A 97 -12.45 3.35 12.47
C ILE A 97 -12.70 4.82 12.19
N GLY A 98 -11.94 5.70 12.84
CA GLY A 98 -11.84 7.11 12.50
C GLY A 98 -10.77 7.32 11.44
N THR A 99 -11.15 7.93 10.30
CA THR A 99 -10.27 8.13 9.14
C THR A 99 -10.58 9.44 8.42
N SER A 100 -9.81 9.80 7.38
CA SER A 100 -10.09 11.01 6.58
C SER A 100 -11.32 10.81 5.67
N SER A 101 -11.95 11.90 5.28
CA SER A 101 -13.09 11.94 4.37
C SER A 101 -12.77 11.25 3.04
N VAL A 102 -11.56 11.47 2.50
CA VAL A 102 -11.08 10.85 1.26
C VAL A 102 -10.92 9.34 1.43
N VAL A 103 -10.32 8.87 2.53
CA VAL A 103 -10.14 7.44 2.77
C VAL A 103 -11.47 6.75 3.06
N LYS A 104 -12.39 7.40 3.79
CA LYS A 104 -13.76 6.90 3.96
C LYS A 104 -14.48 6.78 2.63
N LEU A 105 -14.35 7.76 1.74
CA LEU A 105 -14.93 7.70 0.40
C LEU A 105 -14.31 6.56 -0.43
N GLN A 106 -13.01 6.31 -0.28
CA GLN A 106 -12.22 5.34 -1.05
C GLN A 106 -12.16 3.92 -0.48
N CYS A 107 -12.51 3.70 0.79
CA CYS A 107 -12.41 2.40 1.43
C CYS A 107 -13.47 2.11 2.51
N GLY A 108 -14.31 3.09 2.86
CA GLY A 108 -15.23 3.04 4.01
C GLY A 108 -16.68 2.70 3.67
N TRP A 109 -16.96 2.20 2.47
CA TRP A 109 -18.30 1.74 2.07
C TRP A 109 -18.63 0.36 2.63
N ASP A 110 -19.93 0.03 2.63
CA ASP A 110 -20.40 -1.31 3.00
C ASP A 110 -19.81 -2.39 2.09
N TYR A 111 -19.17 -3.35 2.71
CA TYR A 111 -18.47 -4.43 2.03
C TYR A 111 -19.45 -5.46 1.48
N LYS A 112 -19.24 -5.80 0.21
CA LYS A 112 -19.92 -6.90 -0.50
C LYS A 112 -18.84 -7.69 -1.23
N PRO A 113 -18.81 -9.03 -1.14
CA PRO A 113 -17.73 -9.82 -1.72
C PRO A 113 -17.93 -9.99 -3.23
N ARG A 114 -17.53 -9.00 -4.04
CA ARG A 114 -17.62 -9.09 -5.51
C ARG A 114 -16.31 -9.42 -6.19
N SER A 115 -15.20 -8.93 -5.64
CA SER A 115 -13.87 -9.17 -6.21
C SER A 115 -12.78 -8.97 -5.16
N ILE A 116 -11.62 -9.56 -5.43
CA ILE A 116 -10.42 -9.38 -4.63
C ILE A 116 -10.04 -7.90 -4.53
N LEU A 117 -10.08 -7.17 -5.65
CA LEU A 117 -9.78 -5.72 -5.65
C LEU A 117 -10.71 -4.95 -4.72
N GLN A 118 -12.00 -5.29 -4.67
CA GLN A 118 -12.94 -4.64 -3.75
C GLN A 118 -12.61 -4.95 -2.28
N ALA A 119 -12.17 -6.17 -1.98
CA ALA A 119 -11.70 -6.56 -0.65
C ALA A 119 -10.44 -5.78 -0.25
N GLN A 120 -9.47 -5.65 -1.16
CA GLN A 120 -8.23 -4.88 -0.98
C GLN A 120 -8.48 -3.37 -0.78
N MET A 121 -9.63 -2.88 -1.23
CA MET A 121 -10.07 -1.49 -1.09
C MET A 121 -11.12 -1.33 0.01
N SER A 122 -11.26 -2.26 0.98
CA SER A 122 -12.29 -2.18 2.01
C SER A 122 -11.70 -2.22 3.42
N LEU A 123 -11.98 -1.17 4.21
CA LEU A 123 -11.68 -1.14 5.63
C LEU A 123 -12.41 -2.25 6.39
N GLN A 124 -13.70 -2.44 6.12
CA GLN A 124 -14.50 -3.47 6.80
C GLN A 124 -13.92 -4.88 6.58
N TYR A 125 -13.53 -5.20 5.35
CA TYR A 125 -12.89 -6.47 5.04
C TYR A 125 -11.54 -6.63 5.72
N CYS A 126 -10.64 -5.66 5.52
CA CYS A 126 -9.26 -5.77 5.98
C CYS A 126 -9.16 -5.82 7.51
N ILE A 127 -10.04 -5.10 8.23
CA ILE A 127 -10.13 -5.15 9.69
C ILE A 127 -10.68 -6.50 10.16
N ALA A 128 -11.68 -7.05 9.47
CA ALA A 128 -12.19 -8.39 9.78
C ALA A 128 -11.13 -9.48 9.58
N ALA A 129 -10.37 -9.44 8.48
CA ALA A 129 -9.25 -10.35 8.23
C ALA A 129 -8.15 -10.24 9.31
N ALA A 130 -7.77 -9.01 9.67
CA ALA A 130 -6.81 -8.76 10.75
C ALA A 130 -7.25 -9.35 12.09
N LEU A 131 -8.55 -9.26 12.41
CA LEU A 131 -9.12 -9.82 13.64
C LEU A 131 -9.17 -11.35 13.65
N LEU A 132 -9.66 -11.96 12.56
CA LEU A 132 -9.83 -13.40 12.46
C LEU A 132 -8.49 -14.13 12.39
N GLU A 133 -7.58 -13.63 11.55
CA GLU A 133 -6.39 -14.38 11.14
C GLU A 133 -5.10 -13.75 11.65
N GLY A 134 -5.15 -12.53 12.20
CA GLY A 134 -3.95 -11.84 12.69
C GLY A 134 -3.04 -11.34 11.58
N GLN A 135 -3.53 -11.32 10.33
CA GLN A 135 -2.76 -10.87 9.17
C GLN A 135 -3.69 -10.40 8.04
N VAL A 136 -3.13 -9.59 7.13
CA VAL A 136 -3.80 -9.08 5.93
C VAL A 136 -2.84 -9.24 4.75
N PHE A 137 -2.59 -10.48 4.36
CA PHE A 137 -1.64 -10.84 3.31
C PHE A 137 -2.33 -11.58 2.15
N ILE A 138 -1.58 -12.04 1.14
CA ILE A 138 -2.14 -12.61 -0.10
C ILE A 138 -3.14 -13.74 0.16
N ASP A 139 -2.91 -14.55 1.19
CA ASP A 139 -3.78 -15.68 1.56
C ASP A 139 -5.17 -15.24 2.04
N GLN A 140 -5.30 -14.00 2.52
CA GLN A 140 -6.58 -13.38 2.88
C GLN A 140 -7.26 -12.74 1.66
N PHE A 141 -6.78 -12.95 0.44
CA PHE A 141 -7.34 -12.34 -0.76
C PHE A 141 -7.64 -13.39 -1.84
N THR A 142 -8.33 -14.47 -1.47
CA THR A 142 -8.89 -15.47 -2.40
C THR A 142 -10.40 -15.30 -2.55
N GLU A 143 -10.99 -15.82 -3.63
CA GLU A 143 -12.44 -15.75 -3.86
C GLU A 143 -13.25 -16.40 -2.72
N GLU A 144 -12.74 -17.52 -2.19
CA GLU A 144 -13.35 -18.24 -1.07
C GLU A 144 -13.29 -17.41 0.21
N ARG A 145 -12.12 -16.84 0.51
CA ARG A 145 -11.92 -16.12 1.77
C ARG A 145 -12.69 -14.81 1.81
N ILE A 146 -12.72 -14.08 0.69
CA ILE A 146 -13.42 -12.80 0.62
C ILE A 146 -14.94 -12.95 0.84
N ALA A 147 -15.49 -14.10 0.46
CA ALA A 147 -16.92 -14.41 0.56
C ALA A 147 -17.30 -15.23 1.81
N ALA A 148 -16.33 -15.57 2.67
CA ALA A 148 -16.56 -16.44 3.82
C ALA A 148 -17.50 -15.82 4.87
N GLU A 149 -18.40 -16.63 5.42
CA GLU A 149 -19.50 -16.14 6.28
C GLU A 149 -19.00 -15.50 7.58
N ASP A 150 -17.94 -16.03 8.17
CA ASP A 150 -17.28 -15.48 9.37
C ASP A 150 -16.71 -14.08 9.10
N VAL A 151 -16.07 -13.88 7.94
CA VAL A 151 -15.55 -12.57 7.51
C VAL A 151 -16.68 -11.59 7.30
N LEU A 152 -17.73 -11.99 6.58
CA LEU A 152 -18.87 -11.11 6.32
C LEU A 152 -19.62 -10.71 7.60
N LYS A 153 -19.74 -11.63 8.57
CA LYS A 153 -20.34 -11.35 9.88
C LYS A 153 -19.49 -10.32 10.65
N LEU A 154 -18.17 -10.48 10.66
CA LEU A 154 -17.28 -9.57 11.39
C LEU A 154 -17.15 -8.21 10.70
N ALA A 155 -17.04 -8.19 9.37
CA ALA A 155 -16.96 -6.96 8.58
C ALA A 155 -18.16 -6.03 8.82
N LYS A 156 -19.37 -6.57 9.01
CA LYS A 156 -20.58 -5.79 9.35
C LYS A 156 -20.51 -5.04 10.69
N LYS A 157 -19.68 -5.53 11.62
CA LYS A 157 -19.41 -4.86 12.91
C LYS A 157 -18.43 -3.70 12.79
N VAL A 158 -17.77 -3.55 11.64
CA VAL A 158 -16.80 -2.46 11.42
C VAL A 158 -17.53 -1.23 10.87
N LYS A 159 -17.51 -0.13 11.62
CA LYS A 159 -18.03 1.18 11.24
C LYS A 159 -16.88 2.11 10.88
N VAL A 160 -17.04 2.88 9.81
CA VAL A 160 -16.04 3.85 9.37
C VAL A 160 -16.64 5.25 9.42
N LYS A 161 -15.99 6.15 10.16
CA LYS A 161 -16.40 7.55 10.32
C LYS A 161 -15.27 8.50 9.94
N VAL A 162 -15.66 9.72 9.59
CA VAL A 162 -14.69 10.81 9.43
C VAL A 162 -14.25 11.24 10.82
N ASP A 163 -12.95 11.32 11.01
CA ASP A 163 -12.34 11.94 12.17
C ASP A 163 -11.72 13.27 11.72
N GLU A 164 -12.20 14.39 12.27
CA GLU A 164 -11.83 15.73 11.80
C GLU A 164 -10.34 16.05 12.03
N GLU A 165 -9.73 15.50 13.06
CA GLU A 165 -8.30 15.73 13.35
C GLU A 165 -7.43 14.98 12.33
N ILE A 166 -7.85 13.77 11.96
CA ILE A 166 -7.19 12.96 10.92
C ILE A 166 -7.41 13.57 9.54
N ASP A 167 -8.61 14.07 9.25
CA ASP A 167 -8.94 14.68 7.96
C ASP A 167 -8.10 15.94 7.69
N ARG A 168 -7.88 16.77 8.72
CA ARG A 168 -7.07 18.01 8.61
C ARG A 168 -5.62 17.78 8.20
N VAL A 169 -5.04 16.63 8.55
CA VAL A 169 -3.63 16.31 8.25
C VAL A 169 -3.47 15.49 6.97
N TYR A 170 -4.57 15.04 6.35
CA TYR A 170 -4.53 14.33 5.07
C TYR A 170 -4.24 15.31 3.91
N PRO A 171 -3.43 14.94 2.89
CA PRO A 171 -2.74 13.66 2.69
C PRO A 171 -1.31 13.61 3.26
N ASN A 172 -0.89 14.60 4.06
CA ASN A 172 0.46 14.63 4.63
C ASN A 172 0.69 13.47 5.61
N LYS A 173 -0.36 13.00 6.29
CA LYS A 173 -0.35 11.81 7.14
C LYS A 173 -1.48 10.88 6.78
N PHE A 174 -1.21 9.57 6.80
CA PHE A 174 -2.18 8.50 6.58
C PHE A 174 -2.57 7.85 7.92
N SER A 175 -2.95 8.68 8.89
CA SER A 175 -3.32 8.24 10.24
C SER A 175 -4.70 7.58 10.29
N ASN A 176 -4.92 6.70 11.25
CA ASN A 176 -6.24 6.15 11.57
C ASN A 176 -6.37 5.96 13.09
N LYS A 177 -7.60 6.08 13.60
CA LYS A 177 -7.96 5.72 14.98
C LYS A 177 -8.82 4.47 14.97
N VAL A 178 -8.48 3.47 15.77
CA VAL A 178 -9.22 2.21 15.92
C VAL A 178 -9.80 2.16 17.32
N GLU A 179 -11.08 1.84 17.43
CA GLU A 179 -11.78 1.62 18.68
C GLU A 179 -12.54 0.30 18.62
N VAL A 180 -12.43 -0.53 19.66
CA VAL A 180 -13.09 -1.83 19.76
C VAL A 180 -13.94 -1.84 21.00
N LEU A 181 -15.25 -1.95 20.83
CA LEU A 181 -16.23 -2.14 21.88
C LEU A 181 -16.51 -3.64 22.04
N LEU A 182 -16.33 -4.14 23.25
CA LEU A 182 -16.69 -5.51 23.62
C LEU A 182 -18.12 -5.58 24.15
N LYS A 183 -18.70 -6.78 24.10
CA LYS A 183 -20.06 -7.08 24.58
C LYS A 183 -20.27 -6.86 26.07
N ASP A 184 -19.19 -6.87 26.85
CA ASP A 184 -19.23 -6.55 28.29
C ASP A 184 -19.17 -5.04 28.58
N GLY A 185 -19.09 -4.21 27.53
CA GLY A 185 -19.00 -2.75 27.62
C GLY A 185 -17.58 -2.21 27.68
N THR A 186 -16.55 -3.07 27.71
CA THR A 186 -15.14 -2.64 27.69
C THR A 186 -14.78 -2.06 26.33
N THR A 187 -14.10 -0.92 26.32
CA THR A 187 -13.61 -0.28 25.09
C THR A 187 -12.09 -0.17 25.10
N TYR A 188 -11.46 -0.63 24.02
CA TYR A 188 -10.05 -0.40 23.73
C TYR A 188 -9.91 0.56 22.56
N SER A 189 -8.93 1.46 22.59
CA SER A 189 -8.67 2.36 21.47
C SER A 189 -7.18 2.61 21.26
N ILE A 190 -6.82 2.90 20.01
CA ILE A 190 -5.47 3.28 19.60
C ILE A 190 -5.52 4.27 18.44
N TYR A 191 -4.63 5.26 18.46
CA TYR A 191 -4.34 6.14 17.34
C TYR A 191 -2.99 5.74 16.74
N VAL A 192 -2.96 5.54 15.43
CA VAL A 192 -1.73 5.23 14.68
C VAL A 192 -1.46 6.35 13.70
N GLU A 193 -0.38 7.08 13.94
CA GLU A 193 -0.01 8.27 13.17
C GLU A 193 0.62 7.90 11.81
N HIS A 194 1.62 7.01 11.83
CA HIS A 194 2.37 6.61 10.64
C HIS A 194 2.22 5.10 10.42
N PRO A 195 1.65 4.68 9.27
CA PRO A 195 1.46 3.26 8.99
C PRO A 195 2.81 2.54 8.83
N LYS A 196 2.87 1.29 9.26
CA LYS A 196 4.04 0.43 9.07
C LYS A 196 4.37 0.31 7.57
N GLY A 197 5.65 0.46 7.25
CA GLY A 197 6.17 0.52 5.89
C GLY A 197 6.22 1.91 5.25
N SER A 198 5.72 2.95 5.90
CA SER A 198 5.92 4.35 5.48
C SER A 198 7.35 4.84 5.75
N PRO A 199 7.78 5.97 5.15
CA PRO A 199 9.09 6.55 5.44
C PRO A 199 9.33 6.84 6.94
N ASP A 200 8.28 7.27 7.66
CA ASP A 200 8.36 7.59 9.10
C ASP A 200 8.27 6.35 10.01
N ASN A 201 7.82 5.21 9.48
CA ASN A 201 7.73 3.93 10.20
C ASN A 201 8.10 2.77 9.26
N PRO A 202 9.37 2.68 8.81
CA PRO A 202 9.76 1.76 7.76
C PRO A 202 9.70 0.29 8.23
N LEU A 203 9.63 -0.62 7.25
CA LEU A 203 9.95 -2.02 7.51
C LEU A 203 11.45 -2.13 7.81
N SER A 204 11.80 -2.92 8.81
CA SER A 204 13.18 -3.37 9.00
C SER A 204 13.62 -4.23 7.81
N LEU A 205 14.93 -4.32 7.59
CA LEU A 205 15.48 -5.18 6.53
C LEU A 205 15.01 -6.63 6.67
N LYS A 206 14.92 -7.13 7.91
CA LYS A 206 14.41 -8.47 8.21
C LYS A 206 12.96 -8.66 7.79
N GLU A 207 12.08 -7.69 8.07
CA GLU A 207 10.68 -7.73 7.65
C GLU A 207 10.55 -7.69 6.11
N VAL A 208 11.40 -6.91 5.43
CA VAL A 208 11.47 -6.91 3.95
C VAL A 208 11.93 -8.27 3.44
N GLU A 209 12.93 -8.87 4.08
CA GLU A 209 13.45 -10.19 3.73
C GLU A 209 12.40 -11.29 3.87
N GLU A 210 11.73 -11.34 5.02
CA GLU A 210 10.65 -12.28 5.31
C GLU A 210 9.49 -12.13 4.33
N LYS A 211 9.09 -10.89 4.03
CA LYS A 211 8.06 -10.60 3.03
C LYS A 211 8.44 -11.12 1.65
N PHE A 212 9.66 -10.84 1.17
CA PHE A 212 10.12 -11.32 -0.13
C PHE A 212 10.19 -12.85 -0.18
N LYS A 213 10.67 -13.50 0.89
CA LYS A 213 10.67 -14.96 0.99
C LYS A 213 9.27 -15.51 0.79
N ARG A 214 8.29 -15.01 1.55
CA ARG A 214 6.89 -15.43 1.46
C ARG A 214 6.27 -15.18 0.10
N LEU A 215 6.54 -14.04 -0.54
CA LEU A 215 6.01 -13.73 -1.88
C LEU A 215 6.61 -14.57 -3.01
N THR A 216 7.76 -15.20 -2.78
CA THR A 216 8.48 -15.92 -3.83
C THR A 216 8.61 -17.41 -3.54
N GLU A 217 8.03 -17.90 -2.45
CA GLU A 217 8.23 -19.25 -1.94
C GLU A 217 7.91 -20.33 -2.97
N GLU A 218 6.85 -20.13 -3.75
CA GLU A 218 6.37 -21.08 -4.77
C GLU A 218 7.04 -20.93 -6.14
N ILE A 219 7.77 -19.83 -6.38
CA ILE A 219 8.28 -19.47 -7.72
C ILE A 219 9.80 -19.39 -7.81
N ILE A 220 10.50 -19.16 -6.70
CA ILE A 220 11.97 -19.07 -6.63
C ILE A 220 12.45 -20.14 -5.64
N SER A 221 13.62 -20.75 -5.87
CA SER A 221 14.20 -21.67 -4.88
C SER A 221 14.83 -20.92 -3.70
N ASP A 222 14.91 -21.54 -2.51
CA ASP A 222 15.59 -20.94 -1.34
C ASP A 222 17.04 -20.53 -1.64
N LYS A 223 17.75 -21.36 -2.40
CA LYS A 223 19.12 -21.07 -2.83
C LYS A 223 19.18 -19.82 -3.71
N ALA A 224 18.25 -19.68 -4.66
CA ALA A 224 18.17 -18.50 -5.53
C ALA A 224 17.77 -17.24 -4.74
N ARG A 225 16.78 -17.33 -3.83
CA ARG A 225 16.41 -16.23 -2.93
C ARG A 225 17.60 -15.70 -2.13
N GLY A 226 18.37 -16.60 -1.51
CA GLY A 226 19.56 -16.23 -0.75
C GLY A 226 20.59 -15.50 -1.61
N LYS A 227 20.78 -15.95 -2.86
CA LYS A 227 21.71 -15.29 -3.80
C LYS A 227 21.21 -13.93 -4.26
N ILE A 228 19.90 -13.78 -4.49
CA ILE A 228 19.27 -12.50 -4.83
C ILE A 228 19.53 -11.47 -3.72
N PHE A 229 19.31 -11.84 -2.45
CA PHE A 229 19.62 -10.93 -1.33
C PHE A 229 21.08 -10.52 -1.29
N GLU A 230 22.00 -11.47 -1.42
CA GLU A 230 23.43 -11.16 -1.39
C GLU A 230 23.84 -10.19 -2.52
N LEU A 231 23.23 -10.33 -3.70
CA LEU A 231 23.50 -9.44 -4.84
C LEU A 231 22.88 -8.04 -4.63
N ILE A 232 21.68 -7.96 -4.04
CA ILE A 232 21.04 -6.68 -3.74
C ILE A 232 21.80 -5.92 -2.65
N ASP A 233 22.31 -6.62 -1.62
CA ASP A 233 23.10 -6.03 -0.54
C ASP A 233 24.45 -5.45 -1.03
N LYS A 234 24.94 -5.93 -2.17
CA LYS A 234 26.20 -5.50 -2.80
C LYS A 234 25.97 -4.80 -4.13
N LEU A 235 24.77 -4.27 -4.37
CA LEU A 235 24.35 -3.76 -5.69
C LEU A 235 25.28 -2.67 -6.23
N GLU A 236 25.87 -1.86 -5.35
CA GLU A 236 26.82 -0.79 -5.71
C GLU A 236 28.19 -1.32 -6.15
N LYS A 237 28.49 -2.60 -5.89
CA LYS A 237 29.77 -3.24 -6.20
C LYS A 237 29.69 -4.26 -7.35
N ILE A 238 28.49 -4.57 -7.85
CA ILE A 238 28.36 -5.53 -8.96
C ILE A 238 28.62 -4.85 -10.30
N GLU A 239 29.43 -5.49 -11.15
CA GLU A 239 29.74 -4.98 -12.49
C GLU A 239 28.59 -5.21 -13.49
N SER A 240 27.68 -6.15 -13.19
CA SER A 240 26.60 -6.53 -14.10
C SER A 240 25.35 -7.02 -13.38
N LEU A 241 24.19 -6.53 -13.84
CA LEU A 241 22.87 -7.02 -13.41
C LEU A 241 22.48 -8.36 -14.02
N ARG A 242 23.22 -8.89 -15.01
CA ARG A 242 22.85 -10.14 -15.71
C ARG A 242 22.66 -11.31 -14.75
N SER A 243 23.56 -11.44 -13.77
CA SER A 243 23.47 -12.51 -12.76
C SER A 243 22.19 -12.41 -11.93
N LEU A 244 21.79 -11.18 -11.57
CA LEU A 244 20.54 -10.94 -10.86
C LEU A 244 19.32 -11.22 -11.76
N ILE A 245 19.34 -10.73 -13.00
CA ILE A 245 18.27 -10.92 -13.98
C ILE A 245 18.05 -12.42 -14.26
N ASN A 246 19.12 -13.19 -14.44
CA ASN A 246 19.01 -14.62 -14.69
C ASN A 246 18.35 -15.38 -13.53
N LEU A 247 18.55 -14.94 -12.28
CA LEU A 247 17.96 -15.56 -11.09
C LEU A 247 16.46 -15.27 -10.93
N ILE A 248 15.96 -14.18 -11.52
CA ILE A 248 14.53 -13.80 -11.46
C ILE A 248 13.75 -14.18 -12.73
N SER A 249 14.46 -14.65 -13.76
CA SER A 249 13.88 -15.04 -15.06
C SER A 249 13.79 -16.56 -15.25
N SER A 250 14.38 -17.32 -14.32
CA SER A 250 14.41 -18.79 -14.30
C SER A 250 13.23 -19.36 -13.54
#